data_AF-A0A6V7JKU6-F1
#
_entry.id   AF-A0A6V7JKU6-F1
#
_cell.length_a   1.000
_cell.length_b   1.000
_cell.length_c   1.000
_cell.angle_alpha   90.00
_cell.angle_beta   90.00
_cell.angle_gamma   90.00
#
_symmetry.space_group_name_H-M   'P 1'
#
loop_
_entity.id
_entity.type
_entity.pdbx_description
1 polymer ?
#
loop_
_entity_poly.entity_id
_entity_poly.type
_entity_poly.pdbx_seq_one_letter_code
_entity_poly.pdbx_strand_id
1 'polypeptide(L)' 'DSWHFRRKLITPSFHSCVLQDYLKSTIQMAKTLVDCLANEVDNEGFDIVPYTKRAALDVIC' A
#
# COMPACT_ATOMS: atom_id res chain seq x y z
N ASP A 1 20.25 -16.77 14.96
CA ASP A 1 20.45 -17.15 13.54
C ASP A 1 19.22 -17.14 12.61
N SER A 2 18.00 -17.46 13.09
CA SER A 2 16.82 -17.55 12.22
C SER A 2 16.37 -16.22 11.56
N TRP A 3 16.51 -15.09 12.28
CA TRP A 3 16.17 -13.75 11.74
C TRP A 3 17.12 -13.32 10.62
N HIS A 4 18.43 -13.49 10.82
CA HIS A 4 19.44 -13.08 9.85
C HIS A 4 19.25 -13.83 8.52
N PHE A 5 19.00 -15.14 8.58
CA PHE A 5 18.75 -15.94 7.39
C PHE A 5 17.53 -15.44 6.60
N ARG A 6 16.39 -15.25 7.28
CA ARG A 6 15.15 -14.75 6.66
C ARG A 6 15.33 -13.36 6.05
N ARG A 7 15.99 -12.44 6.76
CA ARG A 7 16.23 -11.08 6.26
C ARG A 7 17.07 -11.11 4.99
N LYS A 8 18.15 -11.90 4.98
CA LYS A 8 19.03 -12.06 3.82
C LYS A 8 18.28 -12.59 2.59
N LEU A 9 17.30 -13.48 2.79
CA LEU A 9 16.46 -14.02 1.73
C LEU A 9 15.44 -13.01 1.19
N ILE A 10 14.87 -12.14 2.05
CA ILE A 10 13.79 -11.20 1.68
C ILE A 10 14.33 -9.88 1.08
N THR A 11 15.52 -9.42 1.49
CA THR A 11 16.10 -8.14 1.04
C THR A 11 16.07 -7.92 -0.49
N PRO A 12 16.33 -8.92 -1.36
CA PRO A 12 16.28 -8.74 -2.81
C PRO A 12 14.91 -8.31 -3.34
N SER A 13 13.81 -8.71 -2.70
CA SER A 13 12.44 -8.34 -3.10
C SER A 13 12.12 -6.85 -2.88
N PHE A 14 12.92 -6.16 -2.07
CA PHE A 14 12.81 -4.73 -1.79
C PHE A 14 13.87 -3.90 -2.53
N HIS A 15 14.57 -4.50 -3.50
CA HIS A 15 15.47 -3.75 -4.38
C HIS A 15 14.66 -2.85 -5.32
N SER A 16 15.16 -1.64 -5.62
CA SER A 16 14.44 -0.61 -6.38
C SER A 16 13.91 -1.07 -7.74
N CYS A 17 14.66 -1.94 -8.43
CA CYS A 17 14.24 -2.55 -9.69
C CYS A 17 12.96 -3.39 -9.55
N VAL A 18 12.80 -4.12 -8.44
CA VAL A 18 11.62 -4.95 -8.17
C VAL A 18 10.45 -4.07 -7.70
N LEU A 19 10.74 -3.03 -6.90
CA LEU A 19 9.74 -2.06 -6.46
C LEU A 19 9.05 -1.33 -7.62
N GLN A 20 9.75 -1.12 -8.74
CA GLN A 20 9.16 -0.54 -9.96
C GLN A 20 8.00 -1.39 -10.52
N ASP A 21 8.10 -2.71 -10.41
CA ASP A 21 7.03 -3.61 -10.87
C ASP A 21 5.83 -3.59 -9.90
N TYR A 22 6.08 -3.55 -8.59
CA TYR A 22 5.03 -3.40 -7.59
C TYR A 22 4.32 -2.04 -7.66
N LEU A 23 5.04 -0.98 -8.04
CA LEU A 23 4.52 0.38 -8.12
C LEU A 23 3.30 0.48 -9.05
N LYS A 24 3.25 -0.29 -10.13
CA LYS A 24 2.09 -0.33 -11.05
C LYS A 24 0.81 -0.73 -10.32
N SER A 25 0.88 -1.77 -9.49
CA SER A 25 -0.24 -2.23 -8.68
C SER A 25 -0.58 -1.20 -7.59
N THR A 26 0.43 -0.69 -6.88
CA THR A 26 0.26 0.35 -5.86
C THR A 26 -0.46 1.58 -6.38
N ILE A 27 -0.15 2.03 -7.60
CA ILE A 27 -0.83 3.15 -8.25
C ILE A 27 -2.31 2.83 -8.49
N GLN A 28 -2.65 1.61 -8.90
CA GLN A 28 -4.05 1.22 -9.12
C GLN A 28 -4.86 1.29 -7.81
N MET A 29 -4.29 0.81 -6.71
CA MET A 29 -4.93 0.85 -5.40
C MET A 29 -5.02 2.27 -4.83
N ALA A 30 -4.02 3.10 -5.09
CA ALA A 30 -4.08 4.52 -4.75
C ALA A 30 -5.21 5.25 -5.49
N LYS A 31 -5.47 4.92 -6.76
CA LYS A 31 -6.63 5.45 -7.51
C LYS A 31 -7.94 5.02 -6.87
N THR A 32 -8.08 3.73 -6.53
CA THR A 32 -9.27 3.23 -5.82
C THR A 32 -9.48 3.91 -4.48
N LEU A 33 -8.41 4.20 -3.73
CA LEU A 33 -8.48 4.99 -2.50
C LEU A 33 -9.02 6.41 -2.79
N VAL A 34 -8.50 7.08 -3.81
CA VAL A 34 -8.99 8.41 -4.22
C VAL A 34 -10.48 8.37 -4.58
N ASP A 35 -10.92 7.37 -5.35
CA ASP A 35 -12.33 7.20 -5.72
C ASP A 35 -13.22 6.96 -4.48
N CYS A 36 -12.71 6.26 -3.47
CA CYS A 36 -13.41 6.07 -2.21
C CYS A 36 -13.53 7.37 -1.42
N LEU A 37 -12.44 8.14 -1.32
CA LEU A 37 -12.38 9.43 -0.63
C LEU A 37 -13.21 10.52 -1.32
N ALA A 38 -13.46 10.39 -2.62
CA ALA A 38 -14.33 11.32 -3.36
C ALA A 38 -15.75 11.40 -2.77
N ASN A 39 -16.22 10.34 -2.10
CA ASN A 39 -17.54 10.33 -1.44
C ASN A 39 -17.59 11.11 -0.13
N GLU A 40 -16.43 11.48 0.42
CA GLU A 40 -16.31 12.27 1.66
C GLU A 40 -16.11 13.77 1.37
N VAL A 41 -16.04 14.15 0.09
CA VAL A 41 -15.97 15.56 -0.32
C VAL A 41 -17.25 16.26 0.13
N ASP A 42 -17.12 17.51 0.60
CA ASP A 42 -18.20 18.34 1.16
C ASP A 42 -18.77 17.88 2.52
N ASN A 43 -18.22 16.83 3.13
CA ASN A 43 -18.52 16.46 4.51
C ASN A 43 -17.82 17.40 5.51
N GLU A 44 -18.40 17.63 6.70
CA GLU A 44 -17.79 18.48 7.74
C GLU A 44 -16.45 17.90 8.26
N GLY A 45 -16.25 16.60 8.07
CA GLY A 45 -15.03 15.86 8.35
C GLY A 45 -15.29 14.36 8.35
N PHE A 46 -14.23 13.57 8.18
CA PHE A 46 -14.31 12.10 8.21
C PHE A 46 -13.05 11.49 8.83
N ASP A 47 -13.17 10.25 9.32
CA ASP A 47 -12.03 9.47 9.77
C ASP A 47 -11.36 8.78 8.57
N ILE A 48 -10.12 9.14 8.29
CA ILE A 48 -9.33 8.55 7.19
C ILE A 48 -8.76 7.17 7.54
N VAL A 49 -8.64 6.83 8.83
CA VAL A 49 -7.96 5.61 9.30
C VAL A 49 -8.55 4.33 8.68
N PRO A 50 -9.89 4.14 8.55
CA PRO A 50 -10.46 2.97 7.88
C PRO A 50 -10.07 2.87 6.41
N TYR A 51 -10.04 4.00 5.69
CA TYR A 51 -9.65 4.07 4.29
C TYR A 51 -8.18 3.71 4.09
N THR A 52 -7.28 4.26 4.92
CA THR A 52 -5.85 3.97 4.85
C THR A 52 -5.54 2.52 5.23
N LYS A 53 -6.20 1.96 6.26
CA LYS A 53 -6.03 0.55 6.65
C LYS A 53 -6.42 -0.39 5.52
N ARG A 54 -7.53 -0.13 4.83
CA ARG A 54 -7.98 -0.91 3.69
C ARG A 54 -7.01 -0.79 2.51
N ALA A 55 -6.64 0.43 2.15
CA ALA A 55 -5.68 0.66 1.07
C ALA A 55 -4.31 0.00 1.33
N ALA A 56 -3.83 0.01 2.58
CA ALA A 56 -2.60 -0.68 2.96
C ALA A 56 -2.73 -2.22 2.86
N LEU A 57 -3.88 -2.78 3.22
CA LEU A 57 -4.18 -4.20 3.05
C LEU A 57 -4.20 -4.58 1.57
N ASP A 58 -4.91 -3.79 0.75
CA ASP A 58 -4.95 -3.99 -0.69
C ASP A 58 -3.52 -3.96 -1.26
N VAL A 59 -2.66 -3.03 -0.83
CA VAL A 59 -1.29 -2.89 -1.32
C VAL A 59 -0.38 -4.08 -1.01
N ILE A 60 -0.62 -4.79 0.08
CA ILE A 60 0.25 -5.88 0.55
C ILE A 60 -0.24 -7.26 0.10
N CYS A 61 -1.53 -7.41 -0.22
CA CYS A 61 -2.16 -8.67 -0.64
C CYS A 61 -2.15 -8.88 -2.15
#